data_AF-A0A953UL19-F1
#
_entry.id   AF-A0A953UL19-F1
#
_cell.length_a   1.000
_cell.length_b   1.000
_cell.length_c   1.000
_cell.angle_alpha   90.00
_cell.angle_beta   90.00
_cell.angle_gamma   90.00
#
_symmetry.space_group_name_H-M   'P 1'
#
loop_
_entity.id
_entity.type
_entity.pdbx_description
1 polymer ?
#
loop_
_entity_poly.entity_id
_entity_poly.type
_entity_poly.pdbx_seq_one_letter_code
_entity_poly.pdbx_strand_id
1 'polypeptide(L)'
;MKIWTVYGARALVLLWAGFWIFFFVGSAVVEGASGLVMVIGAAVLLLFAILALVPWRWEGTGGLLLVVTGLLAGVTYAIASAAIVRSDGSPLPLAVRAITTVVFTVPPLVAGILFLVHHRSLTARA
;
A
#
# COMPACT_ATOMS: atom_id res chain seq x y z
N MET A 1 0.86 8.70 23.20
CA MET A 1 1.58 9.09 21.97
C MET A 1 1.21 10.51 21.58
N LYS A 2 2.10 11.26 20.92
CA LYS A 2 1.80 12.63 20.46
C LYS A 2 0.83 12.58 19.28
N ILE A 3 -0.08 13.56 19.20
CA ILE A 3 -1.09 13.64 18.12
C ILE A 3 -0.46 13.73 16.72
N TRP A 4 0.76 14.28 16.64
CA TRP A 4 1.60 14.32 15.44
C TRP A 4 1.81 12.95 14.79
N THR A 5 1.82 11.86 15.56
CA THR A 5 2.02 10.51 15.02
C THR A 5 0.83 10.04 14.17
N VAL A 6 -0.39 10.45 14.53
CA VAL A 6 -1.60 10.12 13.77
C VAL A 6 -1.66 10.91 12.47
N TYR A 7 -1.35 12.21 12.53
CA TYR A 7 -1.27 13.03 11.31
C TYR A 7 -0.18 12.52 10.36
N GLY A 8 0.97 12.10 10.90
CA GLY A 8 2.02 11.44 10.13
C GLY A 8 1.53 10.15 9.46
N ALA A 9 0.82 9.28 10.17
CA ALA A 9 0.26 8.05 9.62
C ALA A 9 -0.79 8.32 8.51
N ARG A 10 -1.64 9.33 8.71
CA ARG A 10 -2.64 9.77 7.71
C ARG A 10 -1.96 10.34 6.46
N ALA A 11 -0.98 11.21 6.63
CA ALA A 11 -0.22 11.75 5.51
C ALA A 11 0.50 10.64 4.74
N LEU A 12 1.14 9.71 5.46
CA LEU A 12 1.85 8.58 4.86
C LEU A 12 0.92 7.70 4.01
N VAL A 13 -0.25 7.32 4.54
CA VAL A 13 -1.19 6.47 3.79
C VAL A 13 -1.82 7.20 2.60
N LEU A 14 -2.10 8.51 2.73
CA LEU A 14 -2.60 9.32 1.63
C LEU A 14 -1.58 9.46 0.50
N LEU A 15 -0.31 9.74 0.85
CA LEU A 15 0.77 9.85 -0.13
C LEU A 15 0.99 8.51 -0.83
N TRP A 16 0.95 7.40 -0.09
CA TRP A 16 1.07 6.06 -0.66
C TRP A 16 -0.07 5.75 -1.64
N ALA A 17 -1.33 5.93 -1.23
CA ALA A 17 -2.48 5.64 -2.08
C ALA A 17 -2.50 6.58 -3.31
N GLY A 18 -2.28 7.88 -3.08
CA GLY A 18 -2.24 8.89 -4.13
C GLY A 18 -1.13 8.63 -5.16
N PHE A 19 0.06 8.24 -4.70
CA PHE A 19 1.17 7.86 -5.58
C PHE A 19 0.78 6.70 -6.50
N TRP A 20 0.22 5.62 -5.96
CA TRP A 20 -0.14 4.45 -6.78
C TRP A 20 -1.29 4.73 -7.75
N ILE A 21 -2.28 5.53 -7.34
CA ILE A 21 -3.35 6.00 -8.21
C ILE A 21 -2.76 6.81 -9.37
N PHE A 22 -1.93 7.80 -9.07
CA PHE A 22 -1.28 8.63 -10.07
C PHE A 22 -0.43 7.79 -11.03
N PHE A 23 0.39 6.89 -10.48
CA PHE A 23 1.27 6.02 -11.25
C PHE A 23 0.48 5.13 -12.22
N PHE A 24 -0.56 4.44 -11.74
CA PHE A 24 -1.37 3.57 -12.59
C PHE A 24 -2.10 4.35 -13.68
N VAL A 25 -2.71 5.50 -13.35
CA VAL A 25 -3.40 6.33 -14.33
C VAL A 25 -2.43 6.83 -15.40
N GLY A 26 -1.26 7.32 -14.98
CA GLY A 26 -0.21 7.76 -15.90
C GLY A 26 0.25 6.64 -16.84
N SER A 27 0.60 5.48 -16.28
CA SER A 27 0.99 4.30 -17.07
C SER A 27 -0.11 3.85 -18.03
N ALA A 28 -1.37 3.79 -17.58
CA ALA A 28 -2.48 3.36 -18.43
C ALA A 28 -2.71 4.29 -19.63
N VAL A 29 -2.51 5.61 -19.44
CA VAL A 29 -2.63 6.62 -20.50
C VAL A 29 -1.47 6.56 -21.49
N VAL A 30 -0.23 6.43 -20.99
CA VAL A 30 0.98 6.46 -21.83
C VAL A 30 1.20 5.14 -22.57
N GLU A 31 1.00 4.02 -21.90
CA GLU A 31 1.33 2.68 -22.42
C GLU A 31 0.14 2.01 -23.13
N GLY A 32 -1.08 2.54 -22.97
CA GLY A 32 -2.29 1.99 -23.56
C GLY A 32 -2.71 0.67 -22.91
N ALA A 33 -3.26 0.74 -21.69
CA ALA A 33 -3.72 -0.45 -20.98
C ALA A 33 -4.95 -1.10 -21.65
N SER A 34 -4.99 -2.43 -21.68
CA SER A 34 -6.19 -3.15 -22.14
C SER A 34 -7.36 -2.95 -21.17
N GLY A 35 -8.60 -3.07 -21.67
CA GLY A 35 -9.80 -2.87 -20.84
C GLY A 35 -9.85 -3.75 -19.59
N LEU A 36 -9.38 -5.00 -19.67
CA LEU A 36 -9.30 -5.89 -18.51
C LEU A 36 -8.31 -5.36 -17.45
N VAL A 37 -7.14 -4.91 -17.87
CA VAL A 37 -6.13 -4.33 -16.98
C VAL A 37 -6.67 -3.05 -16.33
N MET A 38 -7.42 -2.24 -17.07
CA MET A 38 -8.08 -1.05 -16.51
C MET A 38 -9.10 -1.40 -15.42
N VAL A 39 -9.94 -2.42 -15.64
CA VAL A 39 -10.95 -2.84 -14.65
C VAL A 39 -10.29 -3.39 -13.38
N ILE A 40 -9.31 -4.30 -13.53
CA ILE A 40 -8.59 -4.88 -12.39
C ILE A 40 -7.82 -3.78 -11.64
N GLY A 41 -7.13 -2.91 -12.37
CA GLY A 41 -6.40 -1.78 -11.80
C GLY A 41 -7.33 -0.84 -11.03
N ALA A 42 -8.48 -0.46 -11.61
CA ALA A 42 -9.45 0.39 -10.94
C ALA A 42 -9.95 -0.21 -9.62
N ALA A 43 -10.19 -1.52 -9.57
CA ALA A 43 -10.58 -2.22 -8.35
C ALA A 43 -9.48 -2.15 -7.27
N VAL A 44 -8.21 -2.34 -7.66
CA VAL A 44 -7.06 -2.22 -6.74
C VAL A 44 -6.88 -0.78 -6.26
N LEU A 45 -7.03 0.22 -7.13
CA LEU A 45 -6.95 1.63 -6.77
C LEU A 45 -8.08 2.04 -5.82
N LEU A 46 -9.29 1.53 -6.03
CA LEU A 46 -10.41 1.74 -5.14
C LEU A 46 -10.12 1.14 -3.75
N LEU A 47 -9.53 -0.05 -3.70
CA LEU A 47 -9.07 -0.65 -2.44
C LEU A 47 -8.06 0.27 -1.73
N PHE A 48 -7.09 0.86 -2.45
CA PHE A 48 -6.11 1.77 -1.85
C PHE A 48 -6.77 3.03 -1.29
N ALA A 49 -7.74 3.60 -2.01
CA ALA A 49 -8.52 4.72 -1.54
C ALA A 49 -9.30 4.37 -0.26
N ILE A 50 -9.98 3.21 -0.22
CA ILE A 50 -10.70 2.74 0.97
C ILE A 50 -9.72 2.58 2.15
N LEU A 51 -8.58 1.94 1.94
CA LEU A 51 -7.57 1.73 2.98
C LEU A 51 -7.00 3.05 3.54
N ALA A 52 -6.89 4.09 2.72
CA ALA A 52 -6.47 5.41 3.17
C ALA A 52 -7.55 6.14 3.99
N LEU A 53 -8.84 5.85 3.75
CA LEU A 53 -9.97 6.54 4.36
C LEU A 53 -10.51 5.87 5.63
N VAL A 54 -10.54 4.54 5.70
CA VAL A 54 -11.05 3.79 6.87
C VAL A 54 -10.42 4.24 8.21
N PRO A 55 -9.09 4.46 8.31
CA PRO A 55 -8.47 4.90 9.57
C PRO A 55 -8.95 6.27 10.09
N TRP A 56 -9.64 7.07 9.28
CA TRP A 56 -10.11 8.40 9.69
C TRP A 56 -11.24 8.35 10.70
N ARG A 57 -12.12 7.35 10.57
CA ARG A 57 -13.24 7.12 11.48
C ARG A 57 -13.00 5.94 12.40
N TRP A 58 -12.25 4.94 11.94
CA TRP A 58 -12.02 3.69 12.66
C TRP A 58 -10.52 3.39 12.73
N GLU A 59 -9.80 4.07 13.62
CA GLU A 59 -8.34 3.97 13.69
C GLU A 59 -7.85 2.54 13.96
N GLY A 60 -8.49 1.80 14.87
CA GLY A 60 -8.12 0.42 15.18
C GLY A 60 -8.31 -0.52 13.97
N THR A 61 -9.51 -0.52 13.38
CA THR A 61 -9.83 -1.35 12.21
C THR A 61 -9.00 -0.95 10.99
N GLY A 62 -8.87 0.34 10.72
CA GLY A 62 -8.06 0.86 9.62
C GLY A 62 -6.58 0.52 9.80
N GLY A 63 -6.06 0.64 11.02
CA GLY A 63 -4.69 0.24 11.34
C GLY A 63 -4.44 -1.26 11.08
N LEU A 64 -5.37 -2.12 11.50
CA LEU A 64 -5.29 -3.57 11.24
C LEU A 64 -5.34 -3.89 9.75
N LEU A 65 -6.27 -3.29 9.01
CA LEU A 65 -6.40 -3.50 7.56
C LEU A 65 -5.12 -3.10 6.83
N LEU A 66 -4.52 -1.96 7.18
CA LEU A 66 -3.27 -1.51 6.58
C LEU A 66 -2.10 -2.47 6.86
N VAL A 67 -2.01 -3.04 8.06
CA VAL A 67 -1.00 -4.06 8.38
C VAL A 67 -1.23 -5.32 7.56
N VAL A 68 -2.46 -5.85 7.57
CA VAL A 68 -2.80 -7.08 6.84
C VAL A 68 -2.55 -6.90 5.35
N THR A 69 -3.05 -5.83 4.74
CA THR A 69 -2.82 -5.55 3.32
C THR A 69 -1.35 -5.35 3.01
N GLY A 70 -0.60 -4.62 3.85
CA GLY A 70 0.84 -4.44 3.65
C GLY A 70 1.59 -5.79 3.66
N LEU A 71 1.29 -6.68 4.60
CA LEU A 71 1.88 -8.03 4.65
C LEU A 71 1.50 -8.85 3.41
N LEU A 72 0.22 -8.86 3.05
CA LEU A 72 -0.26 -9.59 1.87
C LEU A 72 0.42 -9.06 0.60
N ALA A 73 0.45 -7.75 0.40
CA ALA A 73 1.12 -7.13 -0.74
C ALA A 73 2.61 -7.50 -0.77
N GLY A 74 3.30 -7.50 0.37
CA GLY A 74 4.70 -7.88 0.45
C GLY A 74 4.96 -9.33 0.04
N VAL A 75 4.16 -10.26 0.57
CA VAL A 75 4.26 -11.68 0.20
C VAL A 75 3.93 -11.88 -1.28
N THR A 76 2.84 -11.28 -1.75
CA THR A 76 2.42 -11.37 -3.15
C THR A 76 3.52 -10.84 -4.08
N TYR A 77 4.10 -9.66 -3.80
CA TYR A 77 5.16 -9.10 -4.64
C TYR A 77 6.48 -9.87 -4.53
N ALA A 78 6.85 -10.37 -3.35
CA ALA A 78 8.06 -11.18 -3.19
C ALA A 78 8.01 -12.45 -4.05
N ILE A 79 6.85 -13.11 -4.10
CA ILE A 79 6.60 -14.33 -4.88
C ILE A 79 6.42 -13.99 -6.36
N ALA A 80 5.50 -13.08 -6.70
CA ALA A 80 5.18 -12.76 -8.08
C ALA A 80 6.39 -12.20 -8.83
N SER A 81 7.16 -11.30 -8.20
CA SER A 81 8.36 -10.74 -8.83
C SER A 81 9.47 -11.77 -9.06
N ALA A 82 9.45 -12.91 -8.35
CA ALA A 82 10.36 -14.02 -8.58
C ALA A 82 10.08 -14.74 -9.91
N ALA A 83 8.81 -14.76 -10.32
CA ALA A 83 8.35 -15.41 -11.53
C ALA A 83 8.48 -14.53 -12.78
N ILE A 84 8.86 -13.25 -12.62
CA ILE A 84 9.02 -12.33 -13.75
C ILE A 84 10.38 -12.57 -14.41
N VAL A 85 10.33 -13.03 -15.66
CA VAL A 85 11.48 -13.22 -16.54
C VAL A 85 11.47 -12.12 -17.59
N ARG A 86 12.61 -11.46 -17.78
CA ARG A 86 12.80 -10.40 -18.78
C ARG A 86 12.90 -11.01 -20.18
N SER A 87 12.79 -10.16 -21.21
CA SER A 87 12.88 -10.58 -22.63
C SER A 87 14.22 -11.23 -23.01
N ASP A 88 15.27 -11.01 -22.22
CA ASP A 88 16.59 -11.62 -22.39
C ASP A 88 16.73 -12.98 -21.67
N GLY A 89 15.66 -13.49 -21.06
CA GLY A 89 15.64 -14.74 -20.29
C GLY A 89 16.19 -14.61 -18.87
N SER A 90 16.68 -13.43 -18.46
CA SER A 90 17.19 -13.21 -17.12
C SER A 90 16.06 -12.93 -16.12
N PRO A 91 16.20 -13.37 -14.85
CA PRO A 91 15.24 -13.00 -13.81
C PRO A 91 15.34 -11.51 -13.50
N LEU A 92 14.24 -10.94 -13.00
CA LEU A 92 14.22 -9.55 -12.56
C LEU A 92 15.32 -9.31 -11.48
N PRO A 93 16.15 -8.26 -11.61
CA PRO A 93 17.22 -8.00 -10.64
C PRO A 93 16.70 -7.93 -9.21
N LEU A 94 17.44 -8.54 -8.27
CA LEU A 94 17.04 -8.61 -6.86
C LEU A 94 16.75 -7.21 -6.29
N ALA A 95 17.54 -6.20 -6.67
CA ALA A 95 17.33 -4.82 -6.25
C ALA A 95 15.96 -4.28 -6.67
N VAL A 96 15.55 -4.52 -7.92
CA VAL A 96 14.24 -4.08 -8.43
C VAL A 96 13.12 -4.79 -7.67
N ARG A 97 13.25 -6.11 -7.49
CA ARG A 97 12.28 -6.91 -6.72
C ARG A 97 12.13 -6.41 -5.29
N ALA A 98 13.25 -6.14 -4.62
CA ALA A 98 13.28 -5.65 -3.24
C ALA A 98 12.66 -4.25 -3.14
N ILE A 99 13.03 -3.32 -4.02
CA ILE A 99 12.49 -1.96 -4.03
C ILE A 99 10.98 -1.99 -4.26
N THR A 100 10.50 -2.69 -5.29
CA THR A 100 9.07 -2.76 -5.57
C THR A 100 8.30 -3.34 -4.39
N THR A 101 8.78 -4.44 -3.80
CA THR A 101 8.16 -5.04 -2.62
C THR A 101 8.10 -4.05 -1.46
N VAL A 102 9.20 -3.34 -1.19
CA VAL A 102 9.28 -2.35 -0.10
C VAL A 102 8.31 -1.18 -0.32
N VAL A 103 8.24 -0.63 -1.52
CA VAL A 103 7.37 0.53 -1.82
C VAL A 103 5.88 0.17 -1.69
N PHE A 104 5.49 -1.06 -2.04
CA PHE A 104 4.12 -1.52 -1.82
C PHE A 104 3.80 -1.79 -0.35
N THR A 105 4.78 -2.27 0.42
CA THR A 105 4.54 -2.91 1.71
C THR A 105 4.77 -1.99 2.91
N VAL A 106 5.87 -1.25 2.89
CA VAL A 106 6.34 -0.51 4.06
C VAL A 106 5.43 0.66 4.43
N PRO A 107 4.99 1.53 3.50
CA PRO A 107 4.13 2.65 3.88
C PRO A 107 2.82 2.25 4.58
N PRO A 108 2.00 1.31 4.06
CA PRO A 108 0.79 0.88 4.76
C PRO A 108 1.11 0.15 6.06
N LEU A 109 2.17 -0.67 6.13
CA LEU A 109 2.56 -1.32 7.38
C LEU A 109 2.89 -0.31 8.49
N VAL A 110 3.74 0.66 8.17
CA VAL A 110 4.16 1.68 9.13
C VAL A 110 2.96 2.51 9.56
N ALA A 111 2.14 2.98 8.62
CA ALA A 111 0.92 3.71 8.94
C ALA A 111 -0.03 2.88 9.84
N GLY A 112 -0.22 1.61 9.50
CA GLY A 112 -1.08 0.70 10.24
C GLY A 112 -0.61 0.46 11.67
N ILE A 113 0.69 0.21 11.86
CA ILE A 113 1.30 0.09 13.20
C ILE A 113 1.10 1.38 14.00
N LEU A 114 1.35 2.55 13.39
CA LEU A 114 1.17 3.82 14.08
C LEU A 114 -0.29 4.05 14.53
N PHE A 115 -1.27 3.71 13.69
CA PHE A 115 -2.69 3.77 14.06
C PHE A 115 -3.02 2.81 15.21
N LEU A 116 -2.54 1.56 15.16
CA LEU A 116 -2.80 0.57 16.21
C LEU A 116 -2.18 0.95 17.55
N VAL A 117 -0.94 1.43 17.56
CA VAL A 117 -0.28 1.87 18.79
C VAL A 117 -0.99 3.12 19.34
N HIS A 118 -1.42 4.04 18.48
CA HIS A 118 -2.20 5.20 18.92
C HIS A 118 -3.52 4.78 19.55
N HIS A 119 -4.30 3.95 18.86
CA HIS A 119 -5.59 3.47 19.32
C HIS A 119 -5.49 2.75 20.68
N ARG A 120 -4.52 1.84 20.83
CA ARG A 120 -4.24 1.19 22.12
C ARG A 120 -3.93 2.18 23.23
N SER A 121 -3.18 3.24 22.92
CA SER A 121 -2.84 4.27 23.91
C SER A 121 -4.04 5.13 24.33
N LEU A 122 -5.08 5.26 23.49
CA LEU A 122 -6.33 5.92 23.84
C LEU A 122 -7.20 4.99 24.69
N THR A 123 -7.36 3.73 24.29
CA THR A 123 -8.15 2.75 25.02
C THR A 123 -7.59 2.45 26.41
N ALA A 124 -6.27 2.45 26.59
CA ALA A 124 -5.63 2.25 27.89
C ALA A 124 -5.76 3.45 28.85
N ARG A 125 -6.26 4.60 28.38
CA ARG A 125 -6.47 5.82 29.17
C ARG A 125 -7.95 6.08 29.48
N ALA A 126 -8.85 5.30 28.90
CA ALA A 126 -10.30 5.33 29.14
C ALA A 126 -10.67 4.35 30.26
#